data_AF-A0AAP7IFE0-F1
#
_entry.id   AF-A0AAP7IFE0-F1
#
_cell.length_a   1.000
_cell.length_b   1.000
_cell.length_c   1.000
_cell.angle_alpha   90.00
_cell.angle_beta   90.00
_cell.angle_gamma   90.00
#
_symmetry.space_group_name_H-M   'P 1'
#
loop_
_entity.id
_entity.type
_entity.pdbx_description
1 polymer ?
#
loop_
_entity_poly.entity_id
_entity_poly.type
_entity_poly.pdbx_seq_one_letter_code
_entity_poly.pdbx_strand_id
1 'polypeptide(L)'
;MKNDKYIDVNDKRELLIWHAKVVLNSRLTGVEISKETGVNAQQVCLYRNGKRNIERAYLNNLLKFDRLYQTHDLFGIIRAMEERNGK
;
A
#
# COMPACT_ATOMS: atom_id res chain seq x y z
N MET A 1 -2.19 21.81 25.09
CA MET A 1 -1.17 21.55 24.05
C MET A 1 -0.85 20.06 24.09
N LYS A 2 -1.39 19.27 23.18
CA LYS A 2 -1.03 17.85 23.03
C LYS A 2 -0.17 17.76 21.79
N ASN A 3 1.10 17.40 22.02
CA ASN A 3 2.17 17.27 21.03
C ASN A 3 1.65 16.79 19.68
N ASP A 4 1.73 17.69 18.70
CA ASP A 4 1.72 17.32 17.29
C ASP A 4 2.86 16.33 17.09
N LYS A 5 2.49 15.04 17.03
CA LYS A 5 3.37 13.96 16.63
C LYS A 5 3.94 14.37 15.27
N TYR A 6 5.21 14.76 15.24
CA TYR A 6 6.01 14.68 14.03
C TYR A 6 5.97 13.21 13.62
N ILE A 7 4.99 12.86 12.78
CA ILE A 7 5.02 11.60 12.04
C ILE A 7 6.27 11.74 11.18
N ASP A 8 7.31 10.97 11.49
CA ASP A 8 8.50 10.94 10.66
C ASP A 8 8.04 10.61 9.23
N VAL A 9 8.41 11.47 8.29
CA VAL A 9 8.06 11.30 6.88
C VAL A 9 8.58 9.95 6.36
N ASN A 10 9.68 9.45 6.94
CA ASN A 10 10.22 8.12 6.68
C ASN A 10 9.27 7.02 7.17
N ASP A 11 8.78 7.10 8.41
CA ASP A 11 7.81 6.13 8.95
C ASP A 11 6.54 6.08 8.08
N LYS A 12 6.07 7.25 7.64
CA LYS A 12 4.91 7.33 6.74
C LYS A 12 5.20 6.66 5.39
N ARG A 13 6.39 6.85 4.83
CA ARG A 13 6.76 6.21 3.56
C ARG A 13 6.88 4.70 3.71
N GLU A 14 7.50 4.23 4.78
CA GLU A 14 7.65 2.80 5.07
C GLU A 14 6.29 2.12 5.23
N LEU A 15 5.36 2.75 5.95
CA LEU A 15 3.99 2.28 6.07
C LEU A 15 3.30 2.15 4.70
N LEU A 16 3.40 3.18 3.85
CA LEU A 16 2.81 3.14 2.51
C LEU A 16 3.45 2.06 1.62
N ILE A 17 4.77 1.83 1.73
CA ILE A 17 5.46 0.74 1.04
C ILE A 17 4.94 -0.61 1.54
N TRP A 18 4.74 -0.75 2.85
CA TRP A 18 4.19 -1.97 3.43
C TRP A 18 2.76 -2.24 2.92
N HIS A 19 1.87 -1.25 2.93
CA HIS A 19 0.53 -1.37 2.34
C HIS A 19 0.60 -1.80 0.86
N ALA A 20 1.48 -1.17 0.09
CA ALA A 20 1.67 -1.54 -1.32
C ALA A 20 2.14 -2.99 -1.47
N LYS A 21 3.06 -3.47 -0.62
CA LYS A 21 3.50 -4.87 -0.62
C LYS A 21 2.35 -5.82 -0.29
N VAL A 22 1.47 -5.49 0.66
CA VAL A 22 0.28 -6.30 0.98
C VAL A 22 -0.66 -6.39 -0.21
N VAL A 23 -0.97 -5.27 -0.86
CA VAL A 23 -1.84 -5.22 -2.04
C VAL A 23 -1.26 -6.03 -3.20
N LEU A 24 0.03 -5.84 -3.50
CA LEU A 24 0.71 -6.52 -4.62
C LEU A 24 0.82 -8.03 -4.41
N ASN A 25 0.92 -8.51 -3.17
CA ASN A 25 0.96 -9.95 -2.85
C ASN A 25 -0.42 -10.55 -2.55
N SER A 26 -1.49 -9.77 -2.65
CA SER A 26 -2.85 -10.25 -2.41
C SER A 26 -3.35 -11.19 -3.52
N ARG A 27 -4.51 -11.81 -3.27
CA ARG A 27 -5.20 -12.64 -4.28
C ARG A 27 -5.84 -11.84 -5.43
N LEU A 28 -5.85 -10.50 -5.37
CA LEU A 28 -6.36 -9.68 -6.47
C LEU A 28 -5.49 -9.86 -7.71
N THR A 29 -6.10 -9.93 -8.88
CA THR A 29 -5.39 -9.97 -10.17
C THR A 29 -4.72 -8.61 -10.44
N GLY A 30 -3.70 -8.61 -11.31
CA GLY A 30 -3.05 -7.35 -11.71
C GLY A 30 -4.02 -6.37 -12.37
N VAL A 31 -5.04 -6.89 -13.06
CA VAL A 31 -6.10 -6.10 -13.69
C VAL A 31 -7.03 -5.48 -12.66
N GLU A 32 -7.47 -6.23 -11.64
CA GLU A 32 -8.30 -5.69 -10.55
C GLU A 32 -7.55 -4.60 -9.78
N ILE A 33 -6.29 -4.86 -9.39
CA ILE A 33 -5.46 -3.86 -8.72
C ILE A 33 -5.32 -2.61 -9.60
N SER A 34 -5.11 -2.76 -10.91
CA SER A 34 -5.00 -1.64 -11.83
C SER A 34 -6.28 -0.80 -11.91
N LYS A 35 -7.44 -1.46 -12.00
CA LYS A 35 -8.75 -0.79 -12.05
C LYS A 35 -9.03 -0.01 -10.76
N GLU A 36 -8.80 -0.62 -9.61
CA GLU A 36 -9.07 -0.01 -8.30
C GLU A 36 -8.11 1.14 -7.96
N THR A 37 -6.82 0.98 -8.28
CA THR A 37 -5.79 1.97 -7.93
C THR A 37 -5.62 3.06 -8.99
N GLY A 38 -6.05 2.81 -10.23
CA GLY A 38 -5.69 3.62 -11.39
C GLY A 38 -4.19 3.63 -11.69
N VAL A 39 -3.42 2.66 -11.18
CA VAL A 39 -2.03 2.39 -11.58
C VAL A 39 -2.07 1.52 -12.82
N ASN A 40 -1.22 1.82 -13.81
CA ASN A 40 -1.17 1.05 -15.05
C ASN A 40 -0.91 -0.45 -14.78
N ALA A 41 -1.67 -1.34 -15.42
CA ALA A 41 -1.60 -2.79 -15.20
C ALA A 41 -0.19 -3.38 -15.45
N GLN A 42 0.54 -2.87 -16.45
CA GLN A 42 1.93 -3.27 -16.68
C GLN A 42 2.82 -2.87 -15.49
N GLN A 43 2.64 -1.66 -14.96
CA GLN A 43 3.39 -1.22 -13.77
C GLN A 43 3.07 -2.10 -12.56
N VAL A 44 1.80 -2.44 -12.32
CA VAL A 44 1.40 -3.38 -11.27
C VAL A 44 2.13 -4.71 -11.44
N CYS A 45 2.10 -5.30 -12.64
CA CYS A 45 2.79 -6.55 -12.92
C CYS A 45 4.31 -6.45 -12.71
N LEU A 46 4.94 -5.35 -13.11
CA LEU A 46 6.37 -5.10 -12.89
C LEU A 46 6.74 -4.98 -11.40
N TYR A 47 5.86 -4.42 -10.57
CA TYR A 47 6.08 -4.41 -9.12
C TYR A 47 5.90 -5.81 -8.52
N ARG A 48 4.87 -6.56 -8.94
CA ARG A 48 4.60 -7.92 -8.43
C ARG A 48 5.73 -8.91 -8.71
N ASN A 49 6.29 -8.86 -9.91
CA ASN A 49 7.36 -9.78 -10.31
C ASN A 49 8.77 -9.28 -9.94
N GLY A 50 8.88 -8.18 -9.17
CA GLY A 50 10.16 -7.63 -8.74
C GLY A 50 10.98 -6.94 -9.82
N LYS A 51 10.51 -6.87 -11.08
CA LYS A 51 11.22 -6.13 -12.16
C LYS A 51 11.28 -4.63 -11.90
N ARG A 52 10.40 -4.10 -11.05
CA ARG A 52 10.44 -2.72 -10.56
C ARG A 52 10.40 -2.70 -9.04
N ASN A 53 11.32 -1.95 -8.42
CA ASN A 53 11.37 -1.83 -6.97
C ASN A 53 10.26 -0.89 -6.43
N ILE A 54 9.36 -1.42 -5.60
CA ILE A 54 8.28 -0.67 -4.95
C ILE A 54 8.79 0.38 -3.96
N GLU A 55 9.96 0.18 -3.36
CA GLU A 55 10.58 1.12 -2.40
C GLU A 55 11.00 2.43 -3.07
N ARG A 56 11.23 2.37 -4.39
CA ARG A 56 11.55 3.53 -5.24
C ARG A 56 10.32 4.07 -5.99
N ALA A 57 9.11 3.61 -5.66
CA ALA A 57 7.91 4.11 -6.30
C ALA A 57 7.65 5.58 -5.94
N TYR A 58 7.04 6.31 -6.89
CA TYR A 58 6.54 7.65 -6.65
C TYR A 58 5.49 7.64 -5.54
N LEU A 59 5.49 8.67 -4.69
CA LEU A 59 4.55 8.80 -3.58
C LEU A 59 3.08 8.66 -4.03
N ASN A 60 2.73 9.23 -5.18
CA ASN A 60 1.39 9.11 -5.75
C ASN A 60 0.97 7.64 -5.98
N ASN A 61 1.87 6.79 -6.46
CA ASN A 61 1.56 5.38 -6.64
C ASN A 61 1.40 4.66 -5.30
N LEU A 62 2.24 4.99 -4.31
CA LEU A 62 2.13 4.44 -2.96
C LEU A 62 0.78 4.81 -2.31
N LEU A 63 0.35 6.06 -2.43
CA LEU A 63 -0.96 6.53 -1.93
C LEU A 63 -2.14 5.84 -2.63
N LYS A 64 -2.02 5.50 -3.91
CA LYS A 64 -3.06 4.74 -4.63
C LYS A 64 -3.17 3.31 -4.12
N PHE A 65 -2.05 2.64 -3.86
CA PHE A 65 -2.06 1.31 -3.25
C PHE A 65 -2.58 1.35 -1.81
N ASP A 66 -2.16 2.35 -1.04
CA ASP A 66 -2.67 2.59 0.31
C ASP A 66 -4.19 2.78 0.33
N ARG A 67 -4.75 3.60 -0.56
CA ARG A 67 -6.20 3.75 -0.66
C ARG A 67 -6.91 2.41 -0.86
N LEU A 68 -6.42 1.58 -1.79
CA LEU A 68 -6.96 0.24 -2.01
C LEU A 68 -6.83 -0.64 -0.76
N TYR A 69 -5.68 -0.61 -0.09
CA TYR A 69 -5.47 -1.30 1.18
C TYR A 69 -6.48 -0.88 2.24
N GLN A 70 -6.78 0.41 2.37
CA GLN A 70 -7.69 0.95 3.39
C GLN A 70 -9.16 0.64 3.11
N THR A 71 -9.57 0.63 1.83
CA THR A 71 -11.00 0.55 1.49
C THR A 71 -11.50 -0.83 1.11
N HIS A 72 -10.64 -1.75 0.66
CA HIS A 72 -11.10 -3.03 0.15
C HIS A 72 -11.27 -4.07 1.27
N ASP A 73 -12.40 -4.79 1.24
CA ASP A 73 -12.83 -5.72 2.30
C ASP A 73 -11.82 -6.84 2.56
N LEU A 74 -11.13 -7.30 1.49
CA LEU A 74 -10.06 -8.29 1.57
C LEU A 74 -9.01 -7.98 2.65
N PHE A 75 -8.72 -6.70 2.90
CA PHE A 75 -7.67 -6.29 3.84
C PHE A 75 -8.21 -5.96 5.23
N GLY A 76 -9.52 -6.08 5.47
CA GLY A 76 -10.14 -5.71 6.75
C GLY A 76 -9.59 -6.46 7.96
N ILE A 77 -9.35 -7.78 7.81
CA ILE A 77 -8.74 -8.59 8.88
C ILE A 77 -7.31 -8.13 9.17
N ILE A 78 -6.52 -7.82 8.13
CA ILE A 78 -5.14 -7.38 8.29
C ILE A 78 -5.11 -6.04 9.04
N ARG A 79 -5.93 -5.06 8.62
CA ARG A 79 -6.07 -3.76 9.30
C ARG A 79 -6.45 -3.92 10.78
N ALA A 80 -7.44 -4.76 11.07
CA ALA A 80 -7.85 -5.02 12.45
C ALA A 80 -6.76 -5.67 13.31
N MET A 81 -5.86 -6.46 12.70
CA MET A 81 -4.70 -7.02 13.40
C MET A 81 -3.62 -5.96 13.67
N GLU A 82 -3.40 -5.01 12.76
CA GLU A 82 -2.47 -3.90 12.97
C GLU A 82 -2.89 -3.01 14.14
N GLU A 83 -4.18 -2.62 14.17
CA GLU A 83 -4.75 -1.79 15.23
C GLU A 83 -4.60 -2.44 16.62
N ARG A 84 -4.74 -3.76 16.71
CA ARG A 84 -4.55 -4.52 17.96
C ARG A 84 -3.10 -4.60 18.40
N ASN A 85 -2.16 -4.57 17.46
CA ASN A 85 -0.73 -4.67 17.73
C ASN A 85 -0.07 -3.31 18.00
N GLY A 86 -0.84 -2.22 18.05
CA GLY A 86 -0.36 -0.89 18.39
C GLY A 86 0.60 -0.29 17.36
N LYS A 87 0.51 -0.72 16.10
CA LYS A 87 1.16 -0.06 14.97
C LYS A 87 0.26 1.00 14.36
#